data_AF-A0A0K0KT83-F1
#
_entry.id   AF-A0A0K0KT83-F1
#
_cell.length_a   1.000
_cell.length_b   1.000
_cell.length_c   1.000
_cell.angle_alpha   90.00
_cell.angle_beta   90.00
_cell.angle_gamma   90.00
#
_symmetry.space_group_name_H-M   'P 1'
#
loop_
_entity.id
_entity.type
_entity.pdbx_description
1 polymer ?
#
loop_
_entity_poly.entity_id
_entity_poly.type
_entity_poly.pdbx_seq_one_letter_code
_entity_poly.pdbx_strand_id
1 'polypeptide(L)'
;THWKHGGIVGVFGYGGGVIGRYCDQPHLFPGVEHFHTLRVSQPSGKYYTTSYLREIMALWNLRGSGLTNMHGATGDIIFLGTTTPQLEEIFWTLTHDLKQDLGGSGSNLRTPSDCLGQSRCEYACYDTQALCHFPTNEYQDELHRPAFPYKFKFKFDGCPNCCVASIARSDMSFIGTWKDRIRIDQDAVNKYVENDP
;
A
#
# COMPACT_ATOMS: atom_id res chain seq x y z
N THR A 1 13.58 -17.80 13.96
CA THR A 1 12.23 -17.18 13.96
C THR A 1 11.32 -18.05 14.80
N HIS A 2 10.42 -17.46 15.58
CA HIS A 2 9.48 -18.17 16.48
C HIS A 2 8.03 -18.15 15.96
N TRP A 3 7.92 -18.22 14.64
CA TRP A 3 6.65 -18.29 13.95
C TRP A 3 6.60 -19.57 13.13
N LYS A 4 5.47 -20.28 13.20
CA LYS A 4 5.20 -21.45 12.36
C LYS A 4 5.19 -21.08 10.88
N HIS A 5 5.39 -22.08 10.03
CA HIS A 5 5.32 -21.92 8.59
C HIS A 5 3.89 -21.56 8.15
N GLY A 6 3.78 -20.52 7.33
CA GLY A 6 2.52 -20.12 6.68
C GLY A 6 1.35 -19.82 7.63
N GLY A 7 0.15 -19.96 7.06
CA GLY A 7 -1.14 -19.73 7.71
C GLY A 7 -2.17 -19.26 6.67
N ILE A 8 -3.26 -20.00 6.50
CA ILE A 8 -4.33 -19.69 5.55
C ILE A 8 -5.56 -19.25 6.32
N VAL A 9 -5.85 -17.95 6.25
CA VAL A 9 -7.00 -17.28 6.86
C VAL A 9 -7.37 -16.12 5.95
N GLY A 10 -8.62 -15.65 6.02
CA GLY A 10 -9.11 -14.57 5.18
C GLY A 10 -10.51 -14.14 5.59
N VAL A 11 -11.16 -13.43 4.67
CA VAL A 11 -12.56 -12.99 4.79
C VAL A 11 -13.35 -13.52 3.59
N PHE A 12 -14.63 -13.78 3.77
CA PHE A 12 -15.48 -14.31 2.70
C PHE A 12 -15.55 -13.37 1.50
N GLY A 13 -15.56 -13.95 0.31
CA GLY A 13 -15.57 -13.21 -0.96
C GLY A 13 -14.18 -12.88 -1.52
N TYR A 14 -13.14 -12.83 -0.67
CA TYR A 14 -11.76 -12.52 -1.07
C TYR A 14 -10.82 -13.72 -0.88
N GLY A 15 -9.91 -13.92 -1.84
CA GLY A 15 -8.88 -14.96 -1.78
C GLY A 15 -7.53 -14.47 -1.24
N GLY A 16 -7.47 -13.22 -0.76
CA GLY A 16 -6.26 -12.56 -0.28
C GLY A 16 -6.54 -11.44 0.72
N GLY A 17 -5.50 -10.68 1.06
CA GLY A 17 -5.56 -9.50 1.95
C GLY A 17 -5.16 -9.77 3.40
N VAL A 18 -5.22 -11.02 3.86
CA VAL A 18 -4.78 -11.42 5.20
C VAL A 18 -3.59 -12.38 5.11
N ILE A 19 -2.58 -12.20 5.97
CA ILE A 19 -1.44 -13.11 6.11
C ILE A 19 -1.58 -13.82 7.46
N GLY A 20 -1.94 -15.11 7.42
CA GLY A 20 -2.00 -15.96 8.60
C GLY A 20 -0.62 -16.17 9.20
N ARG A 21 -0.55 -16.13 10.53
CA ARG A 21 0.66 -16.38 11.31
C ARG A 21 0.31 -16.88 12.69
N TYR A 22 1.09 -17.87 13.15
CA TYR A 22 0.92 -18.53 14.43
C TYR A 22 2.27 -18.68 15.14
N CYS A 23 2.34 -18.41 16.45
CA CYS A 23 3.54 -18.62 17.24
C CYS A 23 3.87 -20.13 17.34
N ASP A 24 5.16 -20.48 17.37
CA ASP A 24 5.60 -21.87 17.57
C ASP A 24 5.61 -22.33 19.04
N GLN A 25 5.42 -21.41 19.99
CA GLN A 25 5.39 -21.64 21.44
C GLN A 25 4.11 -21.07 22.10
N PRO A 26 2.91 -21.53 21.72
CA PRO A 26 1.64 -20.92 22.16
C PRO A 26 1.38 -21.03 23.68
N HIS A 27 1.92 -22.05 24.35
CA HIS A 27 1.80 -22.17 25.81
C HIS A 27 2.62 -21.11 26.57
N LEU A 28 3.77 -20.71 26.01
CA LEU A 28 4.62 -19.67 26.60
C LEU A 28 4.12 -18.27 26.24
N PHE A 29 3.57 -18.10 25.03
CA PHE A 29 3.12 -16.81 24.51
C PHE A 29 1.68 -16.88 23.97
N PRO A 30 0.68 -17.13 24.83
CA PRO A 30 -0.70 -17.33 24.40
C PRO A 30 -1.30 -16.08 23.70
N GLY A 31 -0.84 -14.88 24.06
CA GLY A 31 -1.30 -13.63 23.45
C GLY A 31 -0.94 -13.46 21.96
N VAL A 32 -0.06 -14.31 21.42
CA VAL A 32 0.32 -14.31 20.00
C VAL A 32 0.19 -15.69 19.36
N GLU A 33 -0.62 -16.58 19.95
CA GLU A 33 -0.96 -17.86 19.32
C GLU A 33 -1.47 -17.64 17.90
N HIS A 34 -2.38 -16.68 17.73
CA HIS A 34 -2.73 -16.08 16.45
C HIS A 34 -2.16 -14.66 16.39
N PHE A 35 -1.48 -14.32 15.30
CA PHE A 35 -0.94 -12.98 15.10
C PHE A 35 -1.02 -12.57 13.63
N HIS A 36 -2.24 -12.60 13.10
CA HIS A 36 -2.51 -12.39 11.68
C HIS A 36 -2.31 -10.93 11.28
N THR A 37 -1.82 -10.73 10.07
CA THR A 37 -1.62 -9.38 9.51
C THR A 37 -2.70 -9.09 8.48
N LEU A 38 -3.40 -7.97 8.61
CA LEU A 38 -4.29 -7.47 7.56
C LEU A 38 -3.58 -6.38 6.76
N ARG A 39 -3.71 -6.45 5.44
CA ARG A 39 -3.31 -5.37 4.53
C ARG A 39 -4.53 -4.52 4.25
N VAL A 40 -4.45 -3.24 4.57
CA VAL A 40 -5.51 -2.26 4.33
C VAL A 40 -5.05 -1.34 3.20
N SER A 41 -5.88 -1.16 2.19
CA SER A 41 -5.53 -0.36 1.00
C SER A 41 -5.26 1.09 1.40
N GLN A 42 -4.16 1.67 0.92
CA GLN A 42 -3.81 3.06 1.22
C GLN A 42 -4.33 4.03 0.14
N PRO A 43 -4.62 5.30 0.47
CA PRO A 43 -4.82 6.33 -0.54
C PRO A 43 -3.53 6.58 -1.35
N SER A 44 -3.69 6.90 -2.64
CA SER A 44 -2.59 7.34 -3.51
C SER A 44 -1.80 8.48 -2.86
N GLY A 45 -0.47 8.49 -3.04
CA GLY A 45 0.43 9.45 -2.40
C GLY A 45 0.52 9.36 -0.86
N LYS A 46 -0.26 8.50 -0.19
CA LYS A 46 -0.28 8.30 1.27
C LYS A 46 -0.60 9.59 2.05
N TYR A 47 -1.50 10.41 1.51
CA TYR A 47 -2.02 11.58 2.21
C TYR A 47 -3.16 11.17 3.14
N TYR A 48 -3.15 11.70 4.36
CA TYR A 48 -4.13 11.38 5.39
C TYR A 48 -4.59 12.62 6.13
N THR A 49 -5.83 12.57 6.61
CA THR A 49 -6.31 13.45 7.67
C THR A 49 -6.13 12.78 9.03
N THR A 50 -5.96 13.59 10.08
CA THR A 50 -5.85 13.03 11.44
C THR A 50 -7.15 12.41 11.94
N SER A 51 -8.31 12.81 11.40
CA SER A 51 -9.60 12.18 11.72
C SER A 51 -9.62 10.72 11.27
N TYR A 52 -9.32 10.47 9.99
CA TYR A 52 -9.27 9.12 9.44
C TYR A 52 -8.26 8.22 10.16
N LEU A 53 -7.05 8.73 10.45
CA LEU A 53 -6.05 7.94 11.18
C LEU A 53 -6.51 7.58 12.60
N ARG A 54 -7.22 8.48 13.29
CA ARG A 54 -7.78 8.18 14.62
C ARG A 54 -8.90 7.15 14.55
N GLU A 55 -9.78 7.23 13.55
CA GLU A 55 -10.85 6.26 13.33
C GLU A 55 -10.29 4.86 13.05
N ILE A 56 -9.31 4.75 12.16
CA ILE A 56 -8.64 3.47 11.86
C ILE A 56 -7.92 2.90 13.09
N MET A 57 -7.24 3.75 13.87
CA MET A 57 -6.57 3.29 15.08
C MET A 57 -7.56 2.91 16.19
N ALA A 58 -8.72 3.56 16.27
CA ALA A 58 -9.78 3.18 17.22
C ALA A 58 -10.28 1.76 16.93
N LEU A 59 -10.54 1.44 15.66
CA LEU A 59 -10.86 0.07 15.23
C LEU A 59 -9.74 -0.91 15.59
N TRP A 60 -8.50 -0.56 15.23
CA TRP A 60 -7.38 -1.47 15.41
C TRP A 60 -6.98 -1.71 16.87
N ASN A 61 -7.13 -0.71 17.74
CA ASN A 61 -6.95 -0.86 19.19
C ASN A 61 -8.03 -1.74 19.82
N LEU A 62 -9.25 -1.74 19.27
CA LEU A 62 -10.35 -2.57 19.77
C LEU A 62 -10.23 -4.03 19.33
N ARG A 63 -9.87 -4.27 18.06
CA ARG A 63 -9.97 -5.60 17.44
C ARG A 63 -8.63 -6.22 17.04
N GLY A 64 -7.52 -5.52 17.27
CA GLY A 64 -6.18 -5.96 16.95
C GLY A 64 -5.21 -5.74 18.11
N SER A 65 -3.92 -5.80 17.79
CA SER A 65 -2.84 -5.61 18.77
C SER A 65 -2.56 -4.14 19.09
N GLY A 66 -3.11 -3.19 18.33
CA GLY A 66 -2.70 -1.78 18.34
C GLY A 66 -1.36 -1.50 17.62
N LEU A 67 -0.66 -2.52 17.12
CA LEU A 67 0.62 -2.38 16.40
C LEU A 67 0.41 -2.28 14.90
N THR A 68 1.16 -1.40 14.24
CA THR A 68 1.06 -1.20 12.78
C THR A 68 2.43 -1.07 12.12
N ASN A 69 2.48 -1.28 10.80
CA ASN A 69 3.53 -0.72 9.96
C ASN A 69 2.90 0.34 9.04
N MET A 70 3.45 1.54 9.07
CA MET A 70 3.07 2.68 8.22
C MET A 70 4.26 3.03 7.33
N HIS A 71 4.46 2.36 6.19
CA HIS A 71 3.57 1.42 5.48
C HIS A 71 4.29 0.11 5.15
N GLY A 72 3.54 -0.86 4.63
CA GLY A 72 4.11 -2.01 3.96
C GLY A 72 4.88 -1.58 2.70
N ALA A 73 5.92 -2.33 2.35
CA ALA A 73 6.78 -1.99 1.22
C ALA A 73 6.01 -1.90 -0.12
N THR A 74 4.89 -2.60 -0.28
CA THR A 74 4.08 -2.51 -1.50
C THR A 74 3.24 -1.23 -1.53
N GLY A 75 2.76 -0.75 -0.38
CA GLY A 75 1.93 0.45 -0.26
C GLY A 75 1.01 0.40 0.96
N ASP A 76 0.51 -0.80 1.29
CA ASP A 76 -0.58 -1.02 2.24
C ASP A 76 -0.32 -0.44 3.64
N ILE A 77 -1.39 0.01 4.31
CA ILE A 77 -1.40 0.11 5.77
C ILE A 77 -1.37 -1.32 6.32
N ILE A 78 -0.51 -1.59 7.30
CA ILE A 78 -0.36 -2.92 7.90
C ILE A 78 -0.92 -2.91 9.31
N PHE A 79 -2.00 -3.64 9.51
CA PHE A 79 -2.53 -3.98 10.83
C PHE A 79 -1.84 -5.27 11.30
N LEU A 80 -0.93 -5.14 12.27
CA LEU A 80 0.00 -6.21 12.65
C LEU A 80 -0.46 -6.97 13.89
N GLY A 81 -1.18 -8.06 13.69
CA GLY A 81 -1.54 -8.99 14.77
C GLY A 81 -2.99 -8.87 15.22
N THR A 82 -3.79 -9.87 14.85
CA THR A 82 -5.11 -10.16 15.41
C THR A 82 -5.39 -11.67 15.35
N THR A 83 -6.57 -12.09 15.79
CA THR A 83 -7.05 -13.47 15.81
C THR A 83 -8.01 -13.75 14.65
N THR A 84 -8.21 -15.02 14.30
CA THR A 84 -9.10 -15.40 13.18
C THR A 84 -10.54 -14.91 13.34
N PRO A 85 -11.18 -15.00 14.53
CA PRO A 85 -12.55 -14.54 14.69
C PRO A 85 -12.76 -13.03 14.49
N GLN A 86 -11.70 -12.22 14.61
CA GLN A 86 -11.79 -10.77 14.41
C GLN A 86 -11.68 -10.34 12.95
N LEU A 87 -11.28 -11.23 12.03
CA LEU A 87 -11.01 -10.85 10.63
C LEU A 87 -12.26 -10.28 9.94
N GLU A 88 -13.38 -10.99 10.02
CA GLU A 88 -14.66 -10.54 9.45
C GLU A 88 -15.20 -9.29 10.15
N GLU A 89 -15.04 -9.20 11.46
CA GLU A 89 -15.45 -8.05 12.26
C GLU A 89 -14.69 -6.77 11.88
N ILE A 90 -13.37 -6.88 11.70
CA ILE A 90 -12.53 -5.78 11.24
C ILE A 90 -12.91 -5.40 9.82
N PHE A 91 -13.08 -6.39 8.93
CA PHE A 91 -13.43 -6.15 7.54
C PHE A 91 -14.81 -5.50 7.38
N TRP A 92 -15.79 -5.93 8.18
CA TRP A 92 -17.11 -5.31 8.23
C TRP A 92 -17.03 -3.83 8.60
N THR A 93 -16.36 -3.49 9.71
CA THR A 93 -16.20 -2.08 10.13
C THR A 93 -15.39 -1.27 9.12
N LEU A 94 -14.31 -1.82 8.56
CA LEU A 94 -13.54 -1.15 7.51
C LEU A 94 -14.43 -0.76 6.32
N THR A 95 -15.25 -1.70 5.84
CA THR A 95 -16.07 -1.49 4.63
C THR A 95 -17.31 -0.65 4.89
N HIS A 96 -18.07 -0.93 5.96
CA HIS A 96 -19.36 -0.30 6.22
C HIS A 96 -19.23 1.08 6.88
N ASP A 97 -18.29 1.22 7.81
CA ASP A 97 -18.18 2.44 8.62
C ASP A 97 -17.08 3.37 8.06
N LEU A 98 -15.94 2.80 7.64
CA LEU A 98 -14.78 3.58 7.20
C LEU A 98 -14.64 3.69 5.67
N LYS A 99 -15.50 3.01 4.90
CA LYS A 99 -15.47 2.96 3.42
C LYS A 99 -14.08 2.63 2.88
N GLN A 100 -13.42 1.71 3.56
CA GLN A 100 -12.04 1.31 3.33
C GLN A 100 -11.99 -0.18 3.03
N ASP A 101 -11.21 -0.55 2.01
CA ASP A 101 -11.05 -1.95 1.62
C ASP A 101 -9.66 -2.50 1.99
N LEU A 102 -9.52 -3.82 1.90
CA LEU A 102 -8.27 -4.55 2.04
C LEU A 102 -7.34 -4.32 0.84
N GLY A 103 -6.06 -4.63 1.05
CA GLY A 103 -5.06 -4.70 0.01
C GLY A 103 -4.86 -6.12 -0.53
N GLY A 104 -3.98 -6.29 -1.52
CA GLY A 104 -3.76 -7.57 -2.19
C GLY A 104 -2.69 -8.47 -1.55
N SER A 105 -2.95 -9.78 -1.50
CA SER A 105 -1.95 -10.83 -1.23
C SER A 105 -2.28 -12.14 -1.96
N GLY A 106 -1.28 -12.95 -2.30
CA GLY A 106 -1.46 -14.18 -3.11
C GLY A 106 -0.97 -14.05 -4.56
N SER A 107 -1.48 -14.89 -5.46
CA SER A 107 -1.18 -14.87 -6.90
C SER A 107 -2.19 -14.01 -7.66
N ASN A 108 -2.12 -12.72 -7.40
CA ASN A 108 -3.07 -11.68 -7.82
C ASN A 108 -2.35 -10.38 -8.19
N LEU A 109 -3.11 -9.39 -8.66
CA LEU A 109 -2.68 -8.01 -8.60
C LEU A 109 -2.49 -7.63 -7.13
N ARG A 110 -1.37 -6.98 -6.81
CA ARG A 110 -1.13 -6.39 -5.50
C ARG A 110 -1.47 -4.92 -5.53
N THR A 111 -1.69 -4.37 -4.35
CA THR A 111 -1.98 -2.95 -4.12
C THR A 111 -1.03 -2.06 -4.91
N PRO A 112 -1.54 -1.31 -5.89
CA PRO A 112 -0.73 -0.36 -6.64
C PRO A 112 -0.19 0.75 -5.72
N SER A 113 0.93 1.35 -6.10
CA SER A 113 1.46 2.52 -5.40
C SER A 113 2.21 3.48 -6.31
N ASP A 114 2.22 4.74 -5.90
CA ASP A 114 2.72 5.86 -6.68
C ASP A 114 3.69 6.73 -5.87
N CYS A 115 4.49 7.52 -6.58
CA CYS A 115 5.14 8.69 -5.98
C CYS A 115 4.13 9.83 -5.80
N LEU A 116 4.49 10.82 -4.98
CA LEU A 116 3.61 11.97 -4.70
C LEU A 116 3.19 12.76 -5.96
N GLY A 117 3.94 12.66 -7.05
CA GLY A 117 3.55 13.23 -8.36
C GLY A 117 3.25 14.72 -8.28
N GLN A 118 2.23 15.14 -9.03
CA GLN A 118 1.88 16.56 -9.17
C GLN A 118 1.30 17.20 -7.90
N SER A 119 1.03 16.44 -6.83
CA SER A 119 0.53 17.03 -5.58
C SER A 119 1.57 17.94 -4.92
N ARG A 120 2.87 17.66 -5.13
CA ARG A 120 3.96 18.43 -4.53
C ARG A 120 5.33 18.24 -5.22
N CYS A 121 5.35 17.92 -6.51
CA CYS A 121 6.58 17.85 -7.29
C CYS A 121 6.37 18.51 -8.66
N GLU A 122 7.23 19.48 -8.95
CA GLU A 122 7.29 20.23 -10.20
C GLU A 122 7.87 19.43 -11.38
N TYR A 123 8.41 18.23 -11.12
CA TYR A 123 8.94 17.32 -12.14
C TYR A 123 7.94 16.27 -12.62
N ALA A 124 6.74 16.21 -12.02
CA ALA A 124 5.74 15.23 -12.40
C ALA A 124 5.26 15.45 -13.84
N CYS A 125 5.45 14.44 -14.70
CA CYS A 125 5.08 14.49 -16.11
C CYS A 125 3.62 14.05 -16.37
N TYR A 126 2.95 13.51 -15.35
CA TYR A 126 1.52 13.14 -15.38
C TYR A 126 0.97 13.01 -13.96
N ASP A 127 -0.35 12.88 -13.83
CA ASP A 127 -1.02 12.64 -12.55
C ASP A 127 -0.85 11.17 -12.10
N THR A 128 0.20 10.90 -11.33
CA THR A 128 0.51 9.57 -10.80
C THR A 128 -0.55 9.07 -9.83
N GLN A 129 -1.16 9.96 -9.04
CA GLN A 129 -2.12 9.59 -8.00
C GLN A 129 -3.45 9.17 -8.62
N ALA A 130 -3.92 9.92 -9.63
CA ALA A 130 -5.12 9.57 -10.38
C ALA A 130 -4.94 8.26 -11.15
N LEU A 131 -3.79 8.09 -11.84
CA LEU A 131 -3.49 6.85 -12.55
C LEU A 131 -3.21 5.68 -11.60
N CYS A 132 -2.85 5.90 -10.35
CA CYS A 132 -2.75 4.82 -9.36
C CYS A 132 -4.13 4.41 -8.84
N HIS A 133 -4.99 5.39 -8.58
CA HIS A 133 -6.34 5.16 -8.07
C HIS A 133 -7.24 4.46 -9.09
N PHE A 134 -7.22 4.90 -10.35
CA PHE A 134 -8.05 4.35 -11.42
C PHE A 134 -7.94 2.82 -11.59
N PRO A 135 -6.76 2.23 -11.89
CA PRO A 135 -6.60 0.79 -12.04
C PRO A 135 -6.75 0.05 -10.71
N THR A 136 -6.53 0.70 -9.56
CA THR A 136 -6.83 0.09 -8.27
C THR A 136 -8.33 -0.20 -8.15
N ASN A 137 -9.19 0.69 -8.62
CA ASN A 137 -10.65 0.48 -8.62
C ASN A 137 -11.13 -0.39 -9.80
N GLU A 138 -10.53 -0.23 -10.98
CA GLU A 138 -10.91 -0.99 -12.18
C GLU A 138 -10.64 -2.48 -12.01
N TYR A 139 -9.47 -2.84 -11.46
CA TYR A 139 -9.01 -4.23 -11.32
C TYR A 139 -9.16 -4.76 -9.89
N GLN A 140 -10.26 -4.40 -9.22
CA GLN A 140 -10.56 -4.88 -7.86
C GLN A 140 -10.73 -6.40 -7.81
N ASP A 141 -11.32 -7.01 -8.85
CA ASP A 141 -11.49 -8.47 -8.92
C ASP A 141 -10.12 -9.15 -8.95
N GLU A 142 -9.23 -8.72 -9.84
CA GLU A 142 -7.88 -9.27 -9.98
C GLU A 142 -6.99 -9.00 -8.77
N LEU A 143 -7.32 -7.98 -7.96
CA LEU A 143 -6.64 -7.68 -6.71
C LEU A 143 -7.12 -8.57 -5.56
N HIS A 144 -8.43 -8.81 -5.45
CA HIS A 144 -9.01 -9.54 -4.33
C HIS A 144 -9.15 -11.05 -4.56
N ARG A 145 -9.23 -11.50 -5.81
CA ARG A 145 -9.47 -12.89 -6.21
C ARG A 145 -8.31 -13.40 -7.06
N PRO A 146 -7.37 -14.17 -6.47
CA PRO A 146 -6.19 -14.67 -7.18
C PRO A 146 -6.53 -15.49 -8.43
N ALA A 147 -6.35 -14.87 -9.60
CA ALA A 147 -6.59 -15.46 -10.92
C ALA A 147 -5.31 -15.62 -11.76
N PHE A 148 -4.17 -15.14 -11.25
CA PHE A 148 -2.90 -15.14 -12.00
C PHE A 148 -2.01 -16.33 -11.64
N PRO A 149 -1.08 -16.73 -12.52
CA PRO A 149 -0.08 -17.76 -12.18
C PRO A 149 0.79 -17.36 -10.97
N TYR A 150 1.06 -16.06 -10.81
CA TYR A 150 1.80 -15.53 -9.67
C TYR A 150 1.43 -14.09 -9.37
N LYS A 151 2.10 -13.47 -8.39
CA LYS A 151 1.84 -12.07 -8.02
C LYS A 151 2.19 -11.12 -9.16
N PHE A 152 1.41 -10.06 -9.30
CA PHE A 152 1.65 -8.96 -10.25
C PHE A 152 1.53 -7.62 -9.53
N LYS A 153 2.33 -6.62 -9.90
CA LYS A 153 2.35 -5.30 -9.25
C LYS A 153 2.40 -4.18 -10.27
N PHE A 154 1.65 -3.12 -9.98
CA PHE A 154 1.77 -1.81 -10.63
C PHE A 154 2.49 -0.83 -9.71
N LYS A 155 3.36 0.01 -10.28
CA LYS A 155 3.88 1.22 -9.63
C LYS A 155 4.04 2.39 -10.61
N PHE A 156 3.80 3.59 -10.11
CA PHE A 156 3.71 4.81 -10.92
C PHE A 156 4.70 5.88 -10.43
N ASP A 157 5.66 6.23 -11.28
CA ASP A 157 6.65 7.26 -11.05
C ASP A 157 6.44 8.43 -12.02
N GLY A 158 6.23 9.63 -11.47
CA GLY A 158 5.94 10.82 -12.28
C GLY A 158 7.11 11.30 -13.14
N CYS A 159 8.33 10.85 -12.87
CA CYS A 159 9.53 11.18 -13.65
C CYS A 159 10.63 10.10 -13.47
N PRO A 160 11.74 10.16 -14.24
CA PRO A 160 12.82 9.18 -14.16
C PRO A 160 13.58 9.11 -12.83
N ASN A 161 13.38 10.05 -11.89
CA ASN A 161 13.95 9.96 -10.53
C ASN A 161 13.41 8.76 -9.74
N CYS A 162 12.28 8.18 -10.18
CA CYS A 162 11.81 6.87 -9.72
C CYS A 162 11.61 6.79 -8.19
N CYS A 163 10.94 7.80 -7.60
CA CYS A 163 10.77 7.94 -6.15
C CYS A 163 9.98 6.78 -5.48
N VAL A 164 9.11 6.06 -6.19
CA VAL A 164 8.46 4.84 -5.68
C VAL A 164 9.21 3.55 -6.09
N ALA A 165 10.29 3.70 -6.85
CA ALA A 165 11.15 2.65 -7.36
C ALA A 165 10.38 1.61 -8.19
N SER A 166 9.49 2.08 -9.09
CA SER A 166 8.66 1.21 -9.93
C SER A 166 9.50 0.21 -10.72
N ILE A 167 10.55 0.66 -11.40
CA ILE A 167 11.42 -0.19 -12.24
C ILE A 167 12.01 -1.41 -11.53
N ALA A 168 12.17 -1.35 -10.21
CA ALA A 168 12.76 -2.42 -9.41
C ALA A 168 11.74 -3.22 -8.58
N ARG A 169 10.53 -2.69 -8.38
CA ARG A 169 9.58 -3.18 -7.37
C ARG A 169 8.15 -3.36 -7.89
N SER A 170 7.95 -3.28 -9.21
CA SER A 170 6.73 -3.66 -9.89
C SER A 170 7.01 -4.50 -11.13
N ASP A 171 6.04 -5.34 -11.49
CA ASP A 171 6.08 -6.16 -12.70
C ASP A 171 5.76 -5.32 -13.94
N MET A 172 4.92 -4.29 -13.76
CA MET A 172 4.71 -3.23 -14.76
C MET A 172 4.99 -1.87 -14.12
N SER A 173 5.95 -1.15 -14.68
CA SER A 173 6.40 0.16 -14.21
C SER A 173 5.93 1.25 -15.17
N PHE A 174 5.30 2.29 -14.63
CA PHE A 174 4.89 3.47 -15.38
C PHE A 174 5.79 4.63 -14.96
N ILE A 175 6.61 5.14 -15.89
CA ILE A 175 7.61 6.19 -15.61
C ILE A 175 7.38 7.35 -16.56
N GLY A 176 7.08 8.52 -16.00
CA GLY A 176 6.75 9.72 -16.73
C GLY A 176 7.95 10.33 -17.45
N THR A 177 7.69 10.95 -18.59
CA THR A 177 8.70 11.67 -19.37
C THR A 177 8.02 12.74 -20.25
N TRP A 178 8.82 13.51 -20.97
CA TRP A 178 8.39 14.47 -21.98
C TRP A 178 9.09 14.17 -23.31
N LYS A 179 8.56 14.72 -24.42
CA LYS A 179 9.09 14.47 -25.78
C LYS A 179 9.64 15.73 -26.45
N ASP A 180 9.31 16.90 -25.92
CA ASP A 180 9.79 18.20 -26.37
C ASP A 180 11.11 18.60 -25.69
N ARG A 181 11.50 19.87 -25.81
CA ARG A 181 12.77 20.38 -25.28
C ARG A 181 12.64 20.74 -23.81
N ILE A 182 13.72 20.59 -23.05
CA ILE A 182 13.83 21.15 -21.69
C ILE A 182 13.63 22.67 -21.78
N ARG A 183 12.79 23.20 -20.88
CA ARG A 183 12.56 24.64 -20.73
C ARG A 183 13.69 25.25 -19.90
N ILE A 184 14.31 26.31 -20.42
CA ILE A 184 15.47 26.96 -19.79
C ILE A 184 15.11 28.42 -19.49
N ASP A 185 15.16 28.79 -18.21
CA ASP A 185 15.07 30.18 -17.75
C ASP A 185 16.50 30.72 -17.56
N GLN A 186 16.92 31.61 -18.47
CA GLN A 186 18.28 32.17 -18.47
C GLN A 186 18.55 33.05 -17.25
N ASP A 187 17.54 33.72 -16.69
CA ASP A 187 17.71 34.55 -15.50
C ASP A 187 17.97 33.66 -14.27
N ALA A 188 17.26 32.54 -14.17
CA ALA A 188 17.52 31.55 -13.13
C ALA A 188 18.93 30.93 -13.28
N VAL A 189 19.35 30.59 -14.50
CA VAL A 189 20.71 30.07 -14.77
C VAL A 189 21.79 31.07 -14.33
N ASN A 190 21.66 32.34 -14.70
CA ASN A 190 22.63 33.37 -14.30
C ASN A 190 22.75 33.51 -12.78
N LYS A 191 21.62 33.46 -12.05
CA LYS A 191 21.62 33.45 -10.58
C LYS A 191 22.35 32.23 -10.00
N TYR A 192 22.26 31.06 -10.63
CA TYR A 192 23.04 29.90 -10.21
C TYR A 192 24.54 30.14 -10.42
N VAL A 193 24.94 30.70 -11.57
CA VAL A 193 26.35 31.02 -11.89
C VAL A 193 26.93 32.08 -10.96
N GLU A 194 26.17 33.12 -10.62
CA GLU A 194 26.61 34.17 -9.67
C GLU A 194 26.92 33.62 -8.27
N ASN A 195 26.31 32.48 -7.90
CA ASN A 195 26.51 31.81 -6.63
C ASN A 195 27.53 30.65 -6.70
N ASP A 196 28.13 30.40 -7.86
CA ASP A 196 29.18 29.40 -8.05
C ASP A 196 30.56 30.05 -7.77
N PRO A 197 31.28 29.66 -6.70
CA PRO A 197 32.51 30.31 -6.26
C PRO A 197 33.72 30.12 -7.19
#